data_AF-A0A4V2SKG4-F1
#
_entry.id   AF-A0A4V2SKG4-F1
#
_cell.length_a   1.000
_cell.length_b   1.000
_cell.length_c   1.000
_cell.angle_alpha   90.00
_cell.angle_beta   90.00
_cell.angle_gamma   90.00
#
_symmetry.space_group_name_H-M   'P 1'
#
loop_
_entity.id
_entity.type
_entity.pdbx_description
1 polymer ?
#
loop_
_entity_poly.entity_id
_entity_poly.type
_entity_poly.pdbx_seq_one_letter_code
_entity_poly.pdbx_strand_id
1 'polypeptide(L)'
;MANITKLDQKEKLIELRAREVSYQRCAEEIGVSENTLIKWGRELATEINNRRQLELDALQEKYFVTKKKRIEFYGEQLNRFFGELEKRDLSDIPTEKLFDLTMKTVASLKQEETEIIFREKRNVEDVLNDHLENSFVEWRG
;
A
#
# COMPACT_ATOMS: atom_id res chain seq x y z
N MET A 1 39.48 -11.95 3.82
CA MET A 1 38.05 -12.15 3.55
C MET A 1 37.31 -11.77 4.82
N ALA A 2 36.32 -10.89 4.75
CA ALA A 2 35.57 -10.48 5.94
C ALA A 2 34.94 -11.72 6.58
N ASN A 3 35.16 -11.92 7.88
CA ASN A 3 34.47 -12.97 8.62
C ASN A 3 32.99 -12.58 8.70
N ILE A 4 32.18 -13.17 7.82
CA ILE A 4 30.73 -13.03 7.82
C ILE A 4 30.24 -13.58 9.16
N THR A 5 29.54 -12.75 9.92
CA THR A 5 29.02 -13.17 11.22
C THR A 5 27.81 -14.07 11.04
N LYS A 6 27.46 -14.85 12.07
CA LYS A 6 26.26 -15.70 12.05
C LYS A 6 24.97 -14.90 11.83
N LEU A 7 24.95 -13.62 12.23
CA LEU A 7 23.84 -12.72 11.98
C LEU A 7 23.74 -12.38 10.49
N ASP A 8 24.86 -12.03 9.85
CA ASP A 8 24.92 -11.73 8.41
C ASP A 8 24.49 -12.94 7.56
N GLN A 9 24.86 -14.16 7.99
CA GLN A 9 24.42 -15.40 7.32
C GLN A 9 22.90 -15.59 7.38
N LYS A 10 22.28 -15.29 8.52
CA LYS A 10 20.83 -15.36 8.69
C LYS A 10 20.11 -14.29 7.88
N GLU A 11 20.65 -13.07 7.86
CA GLU A 11 20.13 -11.98 7.03
C GLU A 11 20.20 -12.35 5.54
N LYS A 12 21.33 -12.90 5.09
CA LYS A 12 21.50 -13.36 3.70
C LYS A 12 20.52 -14.47 3.33
N LEU A 13 20.26 -15.40 4.26
CA LEU A 13 19.24 -16.43 4.07
C LEU A 13 17.85 -15.81 3.89
N ILE A 14 17.49 -14.79 4.68
CA ILE A 14 16.21 -14.08 4.56
C ILE A 14 16.09 -13.45 3.17
N GLU A 15 17.12 -12.75 2.70
CA GLU A 15 17.13 -12.13 1.37
C GLU A 15 16.95 -13.16 0.24
N LEU A 16 17.74 -14.23 0.25
CA LEU A 16 17.72 -15.25 -0.81
C LEU A 16 16.41 -16.03 -0.81
N ARG A 17 15.88 -16.35 0.37
CA ARG A 17 14.60 -17.06 0.48
C ARG A 17 13.42 -16.18 0.15
N ALA A 18 13.50 -14.86 0.37
CA ALA A 18 12.48 -13.93 -0.10
C ALA A 18 12.34 -14.01 -1.63
N ARG A 19 13.47 -14.07 -2.35
CA ARG A 19 13.54 -14.23 -3.81
C ARG A 19 13.35 -15.65 -4.33
N GLU A 20 12.82 -16.55 -3.49
CA GLU A 20 12.53 -17.94 -3.82
C GLU A 20 13.74 -18.82 -4.22
N VAL A 21 14.98 -18.38 -3.95
CA VAL A 21 16.20 -19.15 -4.24
C VAL A 21 16.24 -20.46 -3.44
N SER A 22 16.60 -21.58 -4.08
CA SER A 22 16.62 -22.90 -3.42
C SER A 22 17.64 -22.97 -2.27
N TYR A 23 17.38 -23.81 -1.27
CA TYR A 23 18.28 -23.98 -0.13
C TYR A 23 19.68 -24.48 -0.54
N GLN A 24 19.76 -25.31 -1.58
CA GLN A 24 21.03 -25.74 -2.17
C GLN A 24 21.88 -24.54 -2.64
N ARG A 25 21.30 -23.61 -3.41
CA ARG A 25 22.03 -22.41 -3.85
C ARG A 25 22.35 -21.47 -2.70
N CYS A 26 21.46 -21.37 -1.71
CA CYS A 26 21.75 -20.60 -0.50
C CYS A 26 22.95 -21.17 0.27
N ALA A 27 23.11 -22.51 0.29
CA ALA A 27 24.24 -23.16 0.95
C ALA A 27 25.57 -22.84 0.26
N GLU A 28 25.57 -22.81 -1.08
CA GLU A 28 26.72 -22.42 -1.90
C GLU A 28 27.12 -20.95 -1.66
N GLU A 29 26.15 -20.03 -1.57
CA GLU A 29 26.43 -18.61 -1.37
C GLU A 29 26.81 -18.22 0.07
N ILE A 30 26.18 -18.83 1.08
CA ILE A 30 26.37 -18.48 2.50
C ILE A 30 27.53 -19.27 3.12
N GLY A 31 27.89 -20.43 2.53
CA GLY A 31 28.92 -21.32 3.08
C GLY A 31 28.46 -22.11 4.30
N VAL A 32 27.17 -22.45 4.39
CA VAL A 32 26.55 -23.16 5.51
C VAL A 32 25.80 -24.39 4.98
N SER A 33 25.80 -25.49 5.74
CA SER A 33 25.13 -26.73 5.30
C SER A 33 23.64 -26.53 5.06
N GLU A 34 23.10 -27.22 4.05
CA GLU A 34 21.68 -27.13 3.67
C GLU A 34 20.74 -27.48 4.84
N ASN A 35 21.09 -28.50 5.64
CA ASN A 35 20.33 -28.88 6.84
C ASN A 35 20.25 -27.74 7.87
N THR A 36 21.34 -26.99 8.06
CA THR A 36 21.36 -25.83 8.95
C THR A 36 20.47 -24.71 8.40
N LEU A 37 20.52 -24.44 7.08
CA LEU A 37 19.69 -23.42 6.44
C LEU A 37 18.20 -23.79 6.45
N ILE A 38 17.84 -25.07 6.31
CA ILE A 38 16.45 -25.53 6.45
C ILE A 38 15.94 -25.28 7.88
N LYS A 39 16.78 -25.56 8.89
CA LYS A 39 16.43 -25.27 10.29
C LYS A 39 16.24 -23.77 10.51
N TRP A 40 17.18 -22.94 10.07
CA TRP A 40 17.07 -21.48 10.16
C TRP A 40 15.90 -20.93 9.36
N GLY A 41 15.58 -21.51 8.20
CA GLY A 41 14.46 -21.10 7.38
C GLY A 41 13.11 -21.36 8.06
N ARG A 42 13.01 -22.39 8.91
CA ARG A 42 11.83 -22.60 9.78
C ARG A 42 11.79 -21.58 10.92
N GLU A 43 12.94 -21.30 11.55
CA GLU A 43 13.06 -20.30 12.61
C GLU A 43 12.72 -18.88 12.11
N LEU A 44 13.13 -18.55 10.90
CA LEU A 44 13.03 -17.21 10.28
C LEU A 44 11.87 -17.10 9.28
N ALA A 45 10.88 -17.99 9.37
CA ALA A 45 9.80 -18.07 8.40
C ALA A 45 8.98 -16.76 8.33
N THR A 46 8.79 -16.11 9.48
CA THR A 46 8.07 -14.83 9.59
C THR A 46 8.85 -13.72 8.89
N GLU A 47 10.15 -13.63 9.12
CA GLU A 47 11.06 -12.63 8.56
C GLU A 47 11.17 -12.80 7.04
N ILE A 48 11.30 -14.04 6.56
CA ILE A 48 11.27 -14.36 5.13
C ILE A 48 9.96 -13.92 4.50
N ASN A 49 8.82 -14.23 5.13
CA ASN A 49 7.52 -13.84 4.60
C ASN A 49 7.35 -12.32 4.60
N ASN A 50 7.74 -11.62 5.67
CA ASN A 50 7.69 -10.16 5.74
C ASN A 50 8.56 -9.53 4.65
N ARG A 51 9.77 -10.06 4.41
CA ARG A 51 10.64 -9.60 3.33
C ARG A 51 10.01 -9.81 1.95
N ARG A 52 9.35 -10.95 1.71
CA ARG A 52 8.58 -11.20 0.47
C ARG A 52 7.46 -10.19 0.28
N GLN A 53 6.69 -9.91 1.34
CA GLN A 53 5.60 -8.93 1.26
C GLN A 53 6.14 -7.54 0.94
N LEU A 54 7.29 -7.14 1.51
CA LEU A 54 7.93 -5.87 1.19
C LEU A 54 8.44 -5.80 -0.26
N GLU A 55 9.05 -6.88 -0.77
CA GLU A 55 9.47 -6.94 -2.18
C GLU A 55 8.26 -6.85 -3.13
N LEU A 56 7.16 -7.53 -2.78
CA LEU A 56 5.91 -7.46 -3.52
C LEU A 56 5.29 -6.06 -3.48
N ASP A 57 5.24 -5.41 -2.31
CA ASP A 57 4.74 -4.03 -2.15
C ASP A 57 5.55 -3.05 -2.99
N ALA A 58 6.89 -3.15 -2.97
CA ALA A 58 7.76 -2.33 -3.81
C ALA A 58 7.53 -2.55 -5.32
N LEU A 59 7.28 -3.80 -5.73
CA LEU A 59 6.96 -4.12 -7.12
C LEU A 59 5.61 -3.52 -7.53
N GLN A 60 4.61 -3.64 -6.66
CA GLN A 60 3.29 -3.05 -6.85
C GLN A 60 3.36 -1.52 -6.92
N GLU A 61 4.20 -0.89 -6.10
CA GLU A 61 4.42 0.54 -6.12
C GLU A 61 5.06 0.98 -7.44
N LYS A 62 6.10 0.26 -7.89
CA LYS A 62 6.82 0.54 -9.16
C LYS A 62 5.91 0.50 -10.38
N TYR A 63 4.97 -0.45 -10.43
CA TYR A 63 4.10 -0.67 -11.59
C TYR A 63 2.70 -0.08 -11.42
N PHE A 64 2.52 0.89 -10.51
CA PHE A 64 1.24 1.57 -10.29
C PHE A 64 0.08 0.59 -9.99
N VAL A 65 0.38 -0.52 -9.31
CA VAL A 65 -0.61 -1.54 -8.94
C VAL A 65 -1.37 -1.13 -7.66
N THR A 66 -0.78 -0.30 -6.80
CA THR A 66 -1.48 0.22 -5.62
C THR A 66 -2.47 1.32 -6.02
N LYS A 67 -3.63 1.36 -5.34
CA LYS A 67 -4.65 2.41 -5.54
C LYS A 67 -4.04 3.82 -5.38
N LYS A 68 -3.19 3.97 -4.35
CA LYS A 68 -2.44 5.20 -4.08
C LYS A 68 -1.59 5.62 -5.28
N LYS A 69 -0.76 4.74 -5.84
CA LYS A 69 0.11 5.09 -6.97
C LYS A 69 -0.65 5.43 -8.24
N ARG A 70 -1.77 4.75 -8.52
CA ARG A 70 -2.64 5.15 -9.64
C ARG A 70 -3.23 6.55 -9.43
N ILE A 71 -3.71 6.85 -8.22
CA ILE A 71 -4.25 8.17 -7.90
C ILE A 71 -3.17 9.24 -8.04
N GLU A 72 -1.95 8.99 -7.55
CA GLU A 72 -0.81 9.90 -7.71
C GLU A 72 -0.49 10.12 -9.19
N PHE A 73 -0.35 9.03 -9.97
CA PHE A 73 -0.05 9.12 -11.40
C PHE A 73 -1.12 9.88 -12.18
N TYR A 74 -2.40 9.52 -12.03
CA TYR A 74 -3.48 10.20 -12.74
C TYR A 74 -3.66 11.63 -12.26
N GLY A 75 -3.45 11.90 -10.97
CA GLY A 75 -3.42 13.26 -10.41
C GLY A 75 -2.30 14.11 -11.02
N GLU A 76 -1.09 13.54 -11.17
CA GLU A 76 0.03 14.22 -11.82
C GLU A 76 -0.23 14.50 -13.30
N GLN A 77 -0.80 13.55 -14.03
CA GLN A 77 -1.13 13.74 -15.44
C GLN A 77 -2.26 14.76 -15.60
N LEU A 78 -3.28 14.70 -14.75
CA LEU A 78 -4.32 15.72 -14.67
C LEU A 78 -3.68 17.08 -14.39
N ASN A 79 -2.75 17.19 -13.44
CA ASN A 79 -2.05 18.45 -13.16
C ASN A 79 -1.27 18.99 -14.36
N ARG A 80 -0.73 18.11 -15.22
CA ARG A 80 -0.06 18.52 -16.46
C ARG A 80 -1.04 18.99 -17.52
N PHE A 81 -2.17 18.31 -17.66
CA PHE A 81 -3.26 18.75 -18.53
C PHE A 81 -3.82 20.08 -18.02
N PHE A 82 -4.07 20.21 -16.71
CA PHE A 82 -4.39 21.48 -16.03
C PHE A 82 -3.36 22.55 -16.37
N GLY A 83 -2.08 22.24 -16.26
CA GLY A 83 -1.01 23.18 -16.57
C GLY A 83 -0.83 23.50 -18.06
N GLU A 84 -1.32 22.71 -19.00
CA GLU A 84 -1.33 23.03 -20.43
C GLU A 84 -2.57 23.84 -20.82
N LEU A 85 -3.70 23.47 -20.23
CA LEU A 85 -5.00 24.08 -20.49
C LEU A 85 -5.15 25.43 -19.78
N GLU A 86 -4.43 25.66 -18.67
CA GLU A 86 -4.21 26.97 -18.04
C GLU A 86 -3.36 27.93 -18.90
N LYS A 87 -2.54 27.42 -19.83
CA LYS A 87 -1.61 28.23 -20.63
C LYS A 87 -2.22 28.77 -21.93
N ARG A 88 -3.44 28.37 -22.30
CA ARG A 88 -4.13 28.87 -23.51
C ARG A 88 -5.13 29.96 -23.14
N ASP A 89 -5.28 30.93 -24.04
CA ASP A 89 -6.20 32.07 -23.92
C ASP A 89 -7.45 31.86 -24.80
N LEU A 90 -8.61 32.40 -24.37
CA LEU A 90 -9.99 31.98 -24.71
C LEU A 90 -10.51 32.36 -26.10
N SER A 91 -9.67 32.87 -26.98
CA SER A 91 -10.08 33.93 -27.91
C SER A 91 -11.04 33.52 -29.05
N ASP A 92 -11.31 32.22 -29.32
CA ASP A 92 -12.18 31.74 -30.43
C ASP A 92 -12.89 30.34 -30.24
N ILE A 93 -13.35 29.96 -29.04
CA ILE A 93 -13.78 28.57 -28.68
C ILE A 93 -12.64 27.57 -28.52
N PRO A 94 -11.51 27.98 -27.96
CA PRO A 94 -10.29 27.24 -28.04
C PRO A 94 -10.34 26.12 -27.01
N THR A 95 -9.21 25.45 -26.88
CA THR A 95 -8.85 24.41 -25.89
C THR A 95 -9.31 24.65 -24.45
N GLU A 96 -9.89 25.79 -24.16
CA GLU A 96 -10.29 26.23 -22.87
C GLU A 96 -11.81 26.13 -22.61
N LYS A 97 -12.70 26.19 -23.63
CA LYS A 97 -14.08 25.68 -23.40
C LYS A 97 -14.08 24.19 -23.08
N LEU A 98 -13.11 23.53 -23.70
CA LEU A 98 -12.77 22.13 -23.52
C LEU A 98 -12.48 21.81 -22.07
N PHE A 99 -11.79 22.74 -21.40
CA PHE A 99 -11.33 22.52 -20.06
C PHE A 99 -12.33 22.91 -18.99
N ASP A 100 -13.14 23.91 -19.27
CA ASP A 100 -14.22 24.35 -18.40
C ASP A 100 -15.33 23.30 -18.27
N LEU A 101 -15.60 22.53 -19.33
CA LEU A 101 -16.46 21.34 -19.24
C LEU A 101 -15.78 20.20 -18.47
N THR A 102 -14.46 20.03 -18.66
CA THR A 102 -13.67 18.97 -18.01
C THR A 102 -13.73 19.08 -16.49
N MET A 103 -13.70 20.29 -15.94
CA MET A 103 -13.72 20.51 -14.50
C MET A 103 -15.10 20.53 -13.86
N LYS A 104 -16.11 21.05 -14.56
CA LYS A 104 -17.47 21.09 -14.01
C LYS A 104 -18.06 19.69 -13.82
N THR A 105 -17.72 18.75 -14.70
CA THR A 105 -18.12 17.35 -14.57
C THR A 105 -17.36 16.60 -13.47
N VAL A 106 -16.09 16.94 -13.24
CA VAL A 106 -15.30 16.39 -12.11
C VAL A 106 -15.84 16.87 -10.76
N ALA A 107 -16.30 18.12 -10.67
CA ALA A 107 -16.83 18.72 -9.44
C ALA A 107 -18.21 18.20 -9.03
N SER A 108 -19.14 17.96 -9.97
CA SER A 108 -20.46 17.40 -9.63
C SER A 108 -20.37 15.94 -9.17
N LEU A 109 -19.44 15.17 -9.72
CA LEU A 109 -19.24 13.77 -9.33
C LEU A 109 -18.67 13.62 -7.91
N LYS A 110 -17.83 14.57 -7.50
CA LYS A 110 -17.17 14.56 -6.20
C LYS A 110 -18.11 14.98 -5.06
N GLN A 111 -19.26 15.60 -5.36
CA GLN A 111 -20.28 15.96 -4.38
C GLN A 111 -21.14 14.78 -3.90
N GLU A 112 -21.12 13.65 -4.61
CA GLU A 112 -21.71 12.37 -4.16
C GLU A 112 -20.72 11.55 -3.31
N GLU A 113 -19.48 12.03 -3.13
CA GLU A 113 -18.45 11.35 -2.35
C GLU A 113 -18.81 11.40 -0.85
N THR A 114 -19.08 10.24 -0.26
CA THR A 114 -19.43 10.12 1.17
C THR A 114 -18.21 9.86 2.05
N GLU A 115 -18.28 10.31 3.30
CA GLU A 115 -17.15 10.28 4.23
C GLU A 115 -16.59 8.87 4.47
N ILE A 116 -15.27 8.83 4.52
CA ILE A 116 -14.55 7.66 5.02
C ILE A 116 -14.62 7.71 6.55
N ILE A 117 -15.54 6.94 7.10
CA ILE A 117 -15.71 6.81 8.55
C ILE A 117 -14.57 5.97 9.11
N PHE A 118 -13.72 6.59 9.92
CA PHE A 118 -12.74 5.89 10.73
C PHE A 118 -13.42 5.34 11.97
N ARG A 119 -13.39 4.02 12.13
CA ARG A 119 -13.86 3.35 13.34
C ARG A 119 -12.67 3.17 14.27
N GLU A 120 -12.73 3.78 15.45
CA GLU A 120 -11.84 3.41 16.54
C GLU A 120 -12.13 1.98 17.00
N LYS A 121 -11.11 1.33 17.57
CA LYS A 121 -11.25 0.04 18.25
C LYS A 121 -12.09 0.26 19.51
N ARG A 122 -13.41 0.12 19.37
CA ARG A 122 -14.32 0.07 20.52
C ARG A 122 -14.17 -1.27 21.23
N ASN A 123 -14.03 -1.23 22.55
CA ASN A 123 -14.12 -2.43 23.36
C ASN A 123 -15.58 -2.91 23.37
N VAL A 124 -15.80 -4.18 23.68
CA VAL A 124 -17.14 -4.78 23.81
C VAL A 124 -17.99 -3.99 24.83
N GLU A 125 -17.36 -3.44 25.88
CA GLU A 125 -17.99 -2.56 26.86
C GLU A 125 -18.55 -1.27 26.24
N ASP A 126 -17.81 -0.63 25.33
CA ASP A 126 -18.26 0.60 24.66
C ASP A 126 -19.47 0.33 23.75
N VAL A 127 -19.49 -0.84 23.09
CA VAL A 127 -20.60 -1.25 22.22
C VAL A 127 -21.85 -1.60 23.04
N LEU A 128 -21.68 -2.21 24.22
CA LEU A 128 -22.78 -2.56 25.13
C LEU A 128 -23.41 -1.32 25.76
N ASN A 129 -22.61 -0.34 26.19
CA ASN A 129 -23.11 0.90 26.76
C ASN A 129 -23.96 1.71 25.75
N ASP A 130 -23.49 1.83 24.49
CA ASP A 130 -24.25 2.49 23.42
C ASP A 130 -25.63 1.83 23.19
N HIS A 131 -25.72 0.50 23.27
CA HIS A 131 -27.00 -0.22 23.13
C HIS A 131 -27.93 0.00 24.31
N LEU A 132 -27.40 0.05 25.54
CA LEU A 132 -28.19 0.27 26.74
C LEU A 132 -28.75 1.70 26.77
N GLU A 133 -27.95 2.71 26.43
CA GLU A 133 -28.40 4.11 26.38
C GLU A 133 -29.49 4.32 25.34
N ASN A 134 -29.36 3.74 24.14
CA ASN A 134 -30.40 3.85 23.11
C ASN A 134 -31.69 3.10 23.47
N SER A 135 -31.60 1.96 24.17
CA SER A 135 -32.79 1.20 24.62
C SER A 135 -33.58 1.92 25.72
N PHE A 136 -32.92 2.74 26.54
CA PHE A 136 -33.54 3.45 27.65
C PHE A 136 -34.39 4.65 27.19
N VAL A 137 -34.07 5.20 26.01
CA VAL A 137 -34.81 6.31 25.39
C VAL A 137 -36.16 5.84 24.83
N GLU A 138 -36.26 4.61 24.32
CA GLU A 138 -37.49 4.06 23.75
C GLU A 138 -38.58 3.74 24.80
N TRP A 139 -38.21 3.52 26.07
CA TRP A 139 -39.16 3.18 27.15
C TRP A 139 -39.68 4.38 27.95
N ARG A 140 -39.22 5.60 27.63
CA ARG A 140 -39.63 6.87 28.25
C ARG A 140 -40.53 7.72 27.34
N GLY A 141 -41.07 7.13 26.27
CA GLY A 141 -42.05 7.73 25.36
C GLY A 141 -43.44 7.14 25.53
#